data_AF-A0A654U3L5-F1
#
_entry.id   AF-A0A654U3L5-F1
#
_cell.length_a   1.000
_cell.length_b   1.000
_cell.length_c   1.000
_cell.angle_alpha   90.00
_cell.angle_beta   90.00
_cell.angle_gamma   90.00
#
_symmetry.space_group_name_H-M   'P 1'
#
loop_
_entity.id
_entity.type
_entity.pdbx_description
1 polymer ?
#
loop_
_entity_poly.entity_id
_entity_poly.type
_entity_poly.pdbx_seq_one_letter_code
_entity_poly.pdbx_strand_id
1 'polypeptide(L)'
;MIVAGGSNRTDTVNLALTVLSGTAEPEFVLVHDAARALTPPALVARVVEALRDGYAAVVPVLPLSDTIKAVDANGVVLGTPERAGLRAVQTPQGFTTDLLLRSYQRGSLDLPAAEYTDDASLVEHIGGQVQVVDGDPLAFKITTKLDLLLAQAIVRG
;
A
#
# COMPACT_ATOMS: atom_id res chain seq x y z
N MET A 1 -5.57 14.65 14.43
CA MET A 1 -5.95 13.58 15.37
C MET A 1 -4.83 12.56 15.42
N ILE A 2 -4.58 11.94 16.57
CA ILE A 2 -3.57 10.88 16.72
C ILE A 2 -4.27 9.69 17.39
N VAL A 3 -4.09 8.49 16.83
CA VAL A 3 -4.65 7.24 17.34
C VAL A 3 -3.48 6.31 17.69
N ALA A 4 -3.54 5.64 18.84
CA ALA A 4 -2.54 4.66 19.21
C ALA A 4 -2.59 3.45 18.26
N GLY A 5 -1.41 2.96 17.85
CA GLY A 5 -1.30 1.80 16.97
C GLY A 5 -1.75 0.51 17.64
N GLY A 6 -2.17 -0.45 16.83
CA GLY A 6 -2.52 -1.80 17.25
C GLY A 6 -1.32 -2.75 17.29
N SER A 7 -1.59 -4.06 17.41
CA SER A 7 -0.54 -5.08 17.50
C SER A 7 0.23 -5.29 16.20
N ASN A 8 -0.40 -4.94 15.08
CA ASN A 8 0.14 -5.06 13.73
C ASN A 8 -0.33 -3.88 12.85
N ARG A 9 0.10 -3.87 11.58
CA ARG A 9 -0.24 -2.82 10.61
C ARG A 9 -1.75 -2.72 10.38
N THR A 10 -2.40 -3.85 10.10
CA THR A 10 -3.84 -3.96 9.84
C THR A 10 -4.65 -3.44 11.02
N ASP A 11 -4.33 -3.86 12.25
CA ASP A 11 -5.00 -3.36 13.46
C ASP A 11 -4.87 -1.84 13.59
N THR A 12 -3.67 -1.30 13.32
CA THR A 12 -3.40 0.15 13.39
C THR A 12 -4.28 0.93 12.43
N VAL A 13 -4.40 0.47 11.18
CA VAL A 13 -5.25 1.12 10.17
C VAL A 13 -6.72 0.98 10.55
N ASN A 14 -7.16 -0.19 11.02
CA ASN A 14 -8.55 -0.41 11.45
C ASN A 14 -8.96 0.53 12.60
N LEU A 15 -8.07 0.73 13.58
CA LEU A 15 -8.30 1.69 14.66
C LEU A 15 -8.43 3.12 14.12
N ALA A 16 -7.54 3.53 13.20
CA ALA A 16 -7.61 4.85 12.58
C ALA A 16 -8.93 5.06 11.81
N LEU A 17 -9.36 4.06 11.04
CA LEU A 17 -10.62 4.08 10.28
C LEU A 17 -11.85 4.18 11.18
N THR A 18 -11.85 3.48 12.31
CA THR A 18 -12.95 3.54 13.29
C THR A 18 -13.15 4.96 13.82
N VAL A 19 -12.07 5.70 14.05
CA VAL A 19 -12.17 7.08 14.55
C VAL A 19 -12.56 8.06 13.43
N LEU A 20 -12.15 7.80 12.18
CA LEU A 20 -12.59 8.60 11.03
C LEU A 20 -14.11 8.57 10.89
N SER A 21 -14.73 7.39 10.92
CA SER A 21 -16.18 7.23 10.82
C SER A 21 -17.00 8.01 11.86
N GLY A 22 -16.38 8.45 12.97
CA GLY A 22 -17.03 9.25 14.01
C GLY A 22 -16.78 10.76 13.94
N THR A 23 -15.91 11.25 13.05
CA THR A 23 -15.41 12.65 13.08
C THR A 23 -15.46 13.37 11.74
N ALA A 24 -15.26 12.65 10.64
CA ALA A 24 -15.38 13.16 9.28
C ALA A 24 -15.68 11.97 8.36
N GLU A 25 -16.54 12.16 7.37
CA GLU A 25 -16.79 11.17 6.32
C GLU A 25 -16.04 11.61 5.05
N PRO A 26 -14.70 11.44 4.98
CA PRO A 26 -13.98 11.75 3.76
C PRO A 26 -14.48 10.84 2.65
N GLU A 27 -14.51 11.35 1.42
CA GLU A 27 -14.83 10.53 0.24
C GLU A 27 -13.73 9.48 0.00
N PHE A 28 -12.48 9.89 0.18
CA PHE A 28 -11.29 9.09 -0.07
C PHE A 28 -10.38 8.98 1.17
N VAL A 29 -9.79 7.80 1.36
CA VAL A 29 -8.74 7.54 2.34
C VAL A 29 -7.47 7.11 1.62
N LEU A 30 -6.35 7.74 1.99
CA LEU A 30 -5.02 7.32 1.54
C LEU A 30 -4.25 6.74 2.71
N VAL A 31 -3.83 5.47 2.61
CA VAL A 31 -2.97 4.82 3.58
C VAL A 31 -1.52 4.93 3.13
N HIS A 32 -0.66 5.53 3.95
CA HIS A 32 0.73 5.81 3.61
C HIS A 32 1.69 5.26 4.66
N ASP A 33 2.79 4.68 4.21
CA ASP A 33 3.85 4.19 5.09
C ASP A 33 4.73 5.37 5.49
N ALA A 34 4.83 5.65 6.79
CA ALA A 34 5.71 6.71 7.30
C ALA A 34 7.18 6.54 6.90
N ALA A 35 7.61 5.30 6.60
CA ALA A 35 8.96 4.99 6.12
C ALA A 35 9.23 5.40 4.65
N ARG A 36 8.23 5.90 3.91
CA ARG A 36 8.39 6.44 2.53
C ARG A 36 8.48 7.96 2.56
N ALA A 37 9.39 8.48 3.38
CA ALA A 37 9.49 9.90 3.74
C ALA A 37 9.73 10.87 2.57
N LEU A 38 10.22 10.37 1.42
CA LEU A 38 10.54 11.18 0.23
C LEU A 38 9.51 11.07 -0.89
N THR A 39 8.33 10.51 -0.59
CA THR A 39 7.25 10.37 -1.56
C THR A 39 6.87 11.74 -2.15
N PRO A 40 7.00 11.95 -3.48
CA PRO A 40 6.72 13.24 -4.07
C PRO A 40 5.21 13.59 -4.01
N PRO A 41 4.86 14.88 -3.81
CA PRO A 41 3.45 15.30 -3.83
C PRO A 41 2.72 14.93 -5.12
N ALA A 42 3.42 14.91 -6.25
CA ALA A 42 2.86 14.51 -7.54
C ALA A 42 2.38 13.04 -7.55
N LEU A 43 3.03 12.14 -6.80
CA LEU A 43 2.56 10.76 -6.68
C LEU A 43 1.23 10.69 -5.91
N VAL A 44 1.13 11.45 -4.82
CA VAL A 44 -0.11 11.56 -4.03
C VAL A 44 -1.24 12.10 -4.91
N ALA A 45 -0.97 13.15 -5.69
CA ALA A 45 -1.93 13.73 -6.62
C ALA A 45 -2.40 12.71 -7.66
N ARG A 46 -1.50 11.91 -8.26
CA ARG A 46 -1.87 10.86 -9.23
C ARG A 46 -2.85 9.85 -8.63
N VAL A 47 -2.63 9.43 -7.38
CA VAL A 47 -3.54 8.50 -6.69
C VAL A 47 -4.92 9.15 -6.47
N VAL A 48 -4.95 10.40 -6.02
CA VAL A 48 -6.22 11.12 -5.79
C VAL A 48 -6.98 11.37 -7.10
N GLU A 49 -6.30 11.76 -8.18
CA GLU A 49 -6.96 11.98 -9.47
C GLU A 49 -7.55 10.67 -10.02
N ALA A 50 -6.85 9.55 -9.89
CA ALA A 50 -7.42 8.26 -10.27
C ALA A 50 -8.68 7.90 -9.45
N LEU A 51 -8.70 8.20 -8.15
CA LEU A 51 -9.93 8.03 -7.35
C LEU A 51 -11.07 8.92 -7.85
N ARG A 52 -10.76 10.18 -8.22
CA ARG A 52 -11.73 11.13 -8.80
C ARG A 52 -12.24 10.70 -10.18
N ASP A 53 -11.44 9.97 -10.94
CA ASP A 53 -11.83 9.37 -12.22
C ASP A 53 -12.79 8.16 -12.03
N GLY A 54 -13.09 7.78 -10.79
CA GLY A 54 -14.11 6.78 -10.44
C GLY A 54 -13.54 5.41 -10.05
N TYR A 55 -12.22 5.26 -9.93
CA TYR A 55 -11.64 4.03 -9.39
C TYR A 55 -11.84 3.96 -7.87
N ALA A 56 -12.26 2.81 -7.36
CA ALA A 56 -12.57 2.67 -5.94
C ALA A 56 -11.35 2.31 -5.07
N ALA A 57 -10.30 1.72 -5.67
CA ALA A 57 -9.02 1.42 -5.03
C ALA A 57 -7.89 1.64 -6.03
N VAL A 58 -6.83 2.32 -5.61
CA VAL A 58 -5.71 2.73 -6.46
C VAL A 58 -4.39 2.52 -5.73
N VAL A 59 -3.43 1.86 -6.38
CA VAL A 59 -2.08 1.69 -5.86
C VAL A 59 -1.01 2.17 -6.85
N PRO A 60 0.00 2.91 -6.39
CA PRO A 60 1.15 3.25 -7.21
C PRO A 60 2.09 2.06 -7.34
N VAL A 61 2.62 1.84 -8.54
CA VAL A 61 3.48 0.68 -8.80
C VAL A 61 4.69 1.00 -9.66
N LEU A 62 5.79 0.27 -9.46
CA LEU A 62 6.99 0.33 -10.30
C LEU A 62 7.19 -0.97 -11.08
N PRO A 63 7.76 -0.91 -12.30
CA PRO A 63 8.24 -2.11 -12.99
C PRO A 63 9.37 -2.77 -12.19
N LEU A 64 9.48 -4.09 -12.31
CA LEU A 64 10.57 -4.83 -11.69
C LEU A 64 11.82 -4.81 -12.59
N SER A 65 12.94 -4.33 -12.07
CA SER A 65 14.24 -4.37 -12.76
C SER A 65 14.83 -5.78 -12.73
N ASP A 66 14.71 -6.45 -11.59
CA ASP A 66 15.35 -7.73 -11.33
C ASP A 66 14.50 -8.89 -11.86
N THR A 67 15.15 -10.06 -12.05
CA THR A 67 14.42 -11.30 -12.33
C THR A 67 13.87 -11.86 -11.02
N ILE A 68 12.57 -12.11 -10.97
CA ILE A 68 11.92 -12.72 -9.80
C ILE A 68 11.91 -14.24 -9.93
N LYS A 69 12.27 -14.93 -8.86
CA LYS A 69 12.16 -16.39 -8.73
C LYS A 69 11.19 -16.71 -7.60
N ALA A 70 10.28 -17.66 -7.83
CA ALA A 70 9.58 -18.31 -6.74
C ALA A 70 10.51 -19.36 -6.13
N VAL A 71 10.68 -19.36 -4.81
CA VAL A 71 11.56 -20.27 -4.08
C VAL A 71 10.80 -20.91 -2.93
N ASP A 72 11.08 -22.17 -2.63
CA ASP A 72 10.52 -22.85 -1.46
C ASP A 72 11.32 -22.56 -0.18
N ALA A 73 10.85 -23.10 0.96
CA ALA A 73 11.49 -22.93 2.25
C ALA A 73 12.91 -23.53 2.34
N ASN A 74 13.30 -24.42 1.42
CA ASN A 74 14.63 -25.03 1.35
C ASN A 74 15.56 -24.26 0.40
N GLY A 75 15.10 -23.16 -0.22
CA GLY A 75 15.86 -22.37 -1.18
C GLY A 75 15.90 -22.95 -2.59
N VAL A 76 15.00 -23.90 -2.91
CA VAL A 76 14.89 -24.48 -4.25
C VAL A 76 14.01 -23.59 -5.12
N VAL A 77 14.47 -23.30 -6.34
CA VAL A 77 13.69 -22.54 -7.32
C VAL A 77 12.51 -23.36 -7.82
N LEU A 78 11.29 -22.85 -7.61
CA LEU A 78 10.04 -23.42 -8.09
C LEU A 78 9.67 -22.92 -9.49
N GLY A 79 10.13 -21.72 -9.86
CA GLY A 79 9.83 -21.14 -11.15
C GLY A 79 10.25 -19.68 -11.28
N THR A 80 10.02 -19.12 -12.46
CA THR A 80 10.27 -17.71 -12.79
C THR A 80 8.97 -17.13 -13.33
N PRO A 81 8.22 -16.35 -12.53
CA PRO A 81 7.01 -15.70 -13.01
C PRO A 81 7.28 -14.77 -14.21
N GLU A 82 6.27 -14.58 -15.06
CA GLU A 82 6.39 -13.65 -16.18
C GLU A 82 6.46 -12.20 -15.67
N ARG A 83 7.64 -11.59 -15.81
CA ARG A 83 7.91 -10.25 -15.29
C ARG A 83 7.03 -9.15 -15.89
N ALA A 84 6.53 -9.32 -17.11
CA ALA A 84 5.73 -8.31 -17.81
C ALA A 84 4.46 -7.91 -17.05
N GLY A 85 3.85 -8.86 -16.33
CA GLY A 85 2.68 -8.63 -15.48
C GLY A 85 2.98 -8.26 -14.03
N LEU A 86 4.24 -8.32 -13.59
CA LEU A 86 4.60 -8.08 -12.19
C LEU A 86 5.01 -6.64 -11.93
N ARG A 87 4.63 -6.13 -10.76
CA ARG A 87 4.98 -4.78 -10.31
C ARG A 87 5.34 -4.76 -8.82
N ALA A 88 6.22 -3.83 -8.43
CA ALA A 88 6.48 -3.52 -7.04
C ALA A 88 5.49 -2.44 -6.55
N VAL A 89 4.65 -2.80 -5.59
CA VAL A 89 3.64 -1.89 -5.03
C VAL A 89 4.28 -0.86 -4.10
N GLN A 90 3.80 0.37 -4.17
CA GLN A 90 4.18 1.49 -3.30
C GLN A 90 2.96 2.00 -2.53
N THR A 91 3.21 2.92 -1.57
CA THR A 91 2.16 3.71 -0.94
C THR A 91 2.44 5.20 -1.22
N PRO A 92 1.42 6.10 -1.22
CA PRO A 92 0.09 5.93 -0.66
C PRO A 92 -0.81 4.99 -1.49
N GLN A 93 -1.56 4.14 -0.82
CA GLN A 93 -2.66 3.38 -1.42
C GLN A 93 -3.95 4.15 -1.17
N GLY A 94 -4.71 4.45 -2.23
CA GLY A 94 -5.92 5.26 -2.17
C GLY A 94 -7.17 4.39 -2.32
N PHE A 95 -8.22 4.73 -1.57
CA PHE A 95 -9.48 3.99 -1.57
C PHE A 95 -10.67 4.93 -1.39
N THR A 96 -11.84 4.56 -1.90
CA THR A 96 -13.08 5.12 -1.36
C THR A 96 -13.25 4.66 0.07
N THR A 97 -13.72 5.56 0.94
CA THR A 97 -13.84 5.28 2.37
C THR A 97 -14.77 4.10 2.65
N ASP A 98 -15.89 4.00 1.90
CA ASP A 98 -16.85 2.90 2.05
C ASP A 98 -16.21 1.53 1.73
N LEU A 99 -15.40 1.46 0.68
CA LEU A 99 -14.79 0.22 0.22
C LEU A 99 -13.76 -0.25 1.24
N LEU A 100 -12.91 0.67 1.71
CA LEU A 100 -11.87 0.33 2.66
C LEU A 100 -12.47 -0.14 4.00
N LEU A 101 -13.48 0.56 4.52
CA LEU A 101 -14.20 0.15 5.73
C LEU A 101 -14.80 -1.25 5.59
N ARG A 102 -15.51 -1.53 4.49
CA ARG A 102 -16.09 -2.86 4.23
C ARG A 102 -15.02 -3.94 4.11
N SER A 103 -13.89 -3.62 3.49
CA SER A 103 -12.75 -4.55 3.32
C SER A 103 -12.15 -4.94 4.68
N TYR A 104 -11.98 -3.96 5.58
CA TYR A 104 -11.49 -4.22 6.94
C TYR A 104 -12.50 -4.99 7.80
N GLN A 105 -13.79 -4.66 7.72
CA GLN A 105 -14.85 -5.36 8.45
C GLN A 105 -14.97 -6.83 8.05
N ARG A 106 -14.84 -7.13 6.76
CA ARG A 106 -14.96 -8.50 6.25
C ARG A 106 -13.65 -9.28 6.34
N GLY A 107 -12.53 -8.65 5.98
CA GLY A 107 -11.22 -9.29 6.03
C GLY A 107 -10.82 -9.76 7.43
N SER A 108 -11.22 -9.02 8.47
CA SER A 108 -11.00 -9.41 9.87
C SER A 108 -11.82 -10.62 10.33
N LEU A 109 -12.86 -11.02 9.59
CA LEU A 109 -13.67 -12.21 9.87
C LEU A 109 -13.17 -13.45 9.15
N ASP A 110 -12.52 -13.28 7.99
CA ASP A 110 -12.21 -14.37 7.07
C ASP A 110 -10.80 -14.95 7.26
N LEU A 111 -9.79 -14.11 7.49
CA LEU A 111 -8.39 -14.52 7.63
C LEU A 111 -7.67 -13.77 8.75
N PRO A 112 -6.61 -14.35 9.35
CA PRO A 112 -5.74 -13.62 10.27
C PRO A 112 -5.14 -12.36 9.63
N ALA A 113 -5.05 -11.28 10.41
CA ALA A 113 -4.50 -9.99 9.95
C ALA A 113 -3.08 -10.09 9.33
N ALA A 114 -2.29 -11.11 9.71
CA ALA A 114 -0.94 -11.35 9.23
C ALA A 114 -0.87 -11.85 7.77
N GLU A 115 -1.98 -12.31 7.20
CA GLU A 115 -2.04 -12.80 5.81
C GLU A 115 -2.21 -11.66 4.80
N TYR A 116 -2.66 -10.48 5.25
CA TYR A 116 -2.78 -9.29 4.41
C TYR A 116 -1.47 -8.50 4.42
N THR A 117 -0.83 -8.40 3.26
CA THR A 117 0.49 -7.76 3.14
C THR A 117 0.41 -6.24 2.97
N ASP A 118 -0.73 -5.74 2.49
CA ASP A 118 -1.08 -4.32 2.38
C ASP A 118 -2.61 -4.10 2.40
N ASP A 119 -3.08 -2.85 2.27
CA ASP A 119 -4.51 -2.54 2.31
C ASP A 119 -5.23 -2.96 1.03
N ALA A 120 -4.53 -2.98 -0.11
CA ALA A 120 -5.08 -3.44 -1.37
C ALA A 120 -5.45 -4.94 -1.32
N SER A 121 -4.66 -5.76 -0.63
CA SER A 121 -4.96 -7.19 -0.45
C SER A 121 -6.27 -7.46 0.29
N LEU A 122 -6.70 -6.55 1.18
CA LEU A 122 -8.02 -6.64 1.83
C LEU A 122 -9.15 -6.36 0.83
N VAL A 123 -8.94 -5.41 -0.08
CA VAL A 123 -9.90 -5.10 -1.15
C VAL A 123 -10.01 -6.27 -2.12
N GLU A 124 -8.88 -6.83 -2.55
CA GLU A 124 -8.84 -8.00 -3.44
C GLU A 124 -9.55 -9.21 -2.83
N HIS A 125 -9.34 -9.46 -1.53
CA HIS A 125 -9.95 -10.56 -0.80
C HIS A 125 -11.48 -10.52 -0.80
N ILE A 126 -12.07 -9.32 -0.75
CA ILE A 126 -13.54 -9.17 -0.83
C ILE A 126 -14.05 -9.11 -2.29
N GLY A 127 -13.19 -9.39 -3.27
CA GLY A 127 -13.51 -9.36 -4.70
C GLY A 127 -13.49 -7.97 -5.33
N GLY A 128 -12.93 -6.97 -4.63
CA GLY A 128 -12.74 -5.63 -5.15
C GLY A 128 -11.64 -5.57 -6.20
N GLN A 129 -11.75 -4.59 -7.11
CA GLN A 129 -10.73 -4.32 -8.12
C GLN A 129 -9.80 -3.21 -7.65
N VAL A 130 -8.50 -3.40 -7.84
CA VAL A 130 -7.46 -2.42 -7.51
C VAL A 130 -6.81 -1.93 -8.80
N GLN A 131 -6.96 -0.64 -9.08
CA GLN A 131 -6.35 0.02 -10.22
C GLN A 131 -4.90 0.39 -9.90
N VAL A 132 -4.03 0.33 -10.90
CA VAL A 132 -2.64 0.77 -10.76
C VAL A 132 -2.42 2.14 -11.41
N VAL A 133 -1.54 2.94 -10.82
CA VAL A 133 -0.97 4.16 -11.42
C VAL A 133 0.56 4.09 -11.38
N ASP A 134 1.22 4.92 -12.20
CA ASP A 134 2.68 4.98 -12.21
C ASP A 134 3.22 5.48 -10.86
N GLY A 135 4.07 4.65 -10.26
CA GLY A 135 4.82 4.92 -9.04
C GLY A 135 5.89 5.98 -9.22
N ASP A 136 6.71 6.16 -8.18
CA ASP A 136 7.85 7.06 -8.22
C ASP A 136 9.05 6.42 -7.49
N PRO A 137 10.25 6.35 -8.10
CA PRO A 137 11.43 5.84 -7.43
C PRO A 137 11.74 6.53 -6.10
N LEU A 138 11.38 7.81 -5.92
CA LEU A 138 11.56 8.55 -4.67
C LEU A 138 10.63 8.08 -3.54
N ALA A 139 9.54 7.38 -3.86
CA ALA A 139 8.65 6.76 -2.89
C ALA A 139 9.18 5.41 -2.37
N PHE A 140 10.49 5.15 -2.44
CA PHE A 140 11.10 3.95 -1.86
C PHE A 140 10.88 3.91 -0.34
N LYS A 141 10.72 2.70 0.21
CA LYS A 141 10.54 2.49 1.64
C LYS A 141 11.92 2.39 2.29
N ILE A 142 12.17 3.18 3.32
CA ILE A 142 13.40 3.10 4.10
C ILE A 142 13.31 1.88 5.02
N THR A 143 14.02 0.82 4.65
CA THR A 143 14.03 -0.47 5.39
C THR A 143 15.43 -0.91 5.79
N THR A 144 16.45 -0.44 5.07
CA THR A 144 17.85 -0.78 5.28
C THR A 144 18.68 0.47 5.56
N LYS A 145 19.92 0.26 6.05
CA LYS A 145 20.89 1.34 6.20
C LYS A 145 21.25 2.00 4.87
N LEU A 146 21.24 1.23 3.77
CA LEU A 146 21.52 1.76 2.44
C LEU A 146 20.40 2.71 1.99
N ASP A 147 19.13 2.34 2.21
CA ASP A 147 17.98 3.20 1.92
C ASP A 147 18.08 4.52 2.69
N LEU A 148 18.50 4.47 3.96
CA LEU A 148 18.69 5.67 4.78
C LEU A 148 19.81 6.57 4.23
N LEU A 149 20.94 6.00 3.82
CA LEU A 149 22.03 6.76 3.21
C LEU A 149 21.57 7.44 1.90
N LEU A 150 20.84 6.71 1.06
CA LEU A 150 20.25 7.25 -0.16
C LEU A 150 19.30 8.41 0.16
N ALA A 151 18.38 8.22 1.12
CA ALA A 151 17.45 9.26 1.53
C ALA A 151 18.16 10.52 2.03
N GLN A 152 19.20 10.36 2.84
CA GLN A 152 20.02 11.48 3.32
C GLN A 152 20.76 12.19 2.19
N ALA A 153 21.27 11.47 1.21
CA ALA A 153 21.92 12.06 0.05
C ALA A 153 20.94 12.90 -0.79
N ILE A 154 19.72 12.40 -1.00
CA ILE A 154 18.68 13.12 -1.75
C ILE A 154 18.25 14.39 -1.02
N VAL A 155 18.07 14.36 0.31
CA VAL A 155 17.62 15.53 1.09
C VAL A 155 18.71 16.61 1.21
N ARG A 156 19.98 16.23 1.13
CA ARG A 156 21.11 17.16 1.26
C ARG A 156 21.57 17.76 -0.07
N GLY A 157 21.22 17.14 -1.20
CA GLY A 157 21.50 17.64 -2.54
C GLY A 157 20.47 18.66 -2.98
#